data_AF-A0A9Q3DAJ2-F1
#
_entry.id   AF-A0A9Q3DAJ2-F1
#
_cell.length_a   1.000
_cell.length_b   1.000
_cell.length_c   1.000
_cell.angle_alpha   90.00
_cell.angle_beta   90.00
_cell.angle_gamma   90.00
#
_symmetry.space_group_name_H-M   'P 1'
#
loop_
_entity.id
_entity.type
_entity.pdbx_description
1 polymer ?
#
loop_
_entity_poly.entity_id
_entity_poly.type
_entity_poly.pdbx_seq_one_letter_code
_entity_poly.pdbx_strand_id
1 'polypeptide(L)'
;MGMPPSVDDFPPNSTNDEEKFHIHWVKNCAKHIKTHLETFEYGLRDYPINQCKYLIKQESTSISQLLQPPEFKPSHDIINSKIKVSIVEKRACEKECQLVGLKRITFQWGTSFNNSTWNAAIANIISNNFFNWCQTQPSLNIDNTNQINLLIERWVNGRGQEMKNISKLGQAAEEGKFQKAKEYKNTRGRQNARAYSFVRNTPNSNITFIFRLQLPVSK
;
A
#
# COMPACT_ATOMS: atom_id res chain seq x y z
N MET A 1 7.59 -1.57 -4.71
CA MET A 1 7.03 -0.27 -4.29
C MET A 1 8.18 0.63 -3.88
N GLY A 2 8.44 1.69 -4.64
CA GLY A 2 9.55 2.59 -4.38
C GLY A 2 9.18 3.71 -3.41
N MET A 3 10.13 4.61 -3.20
CA MET A 3 9.88 5.92 -2.62
C MET A 3 9.78 6.90 -3.79
N PRO A 4 8.57 7.19 -4.29
CA PRO A 4 8.41 8.08 -5.43
C PRO A 4 8.89 9.50 -5.07
N PRO A 5 9.27 10.30 -6.09
CA PRO A 5 9.89 11.60 -5.87
C PRO A 5 8.93 12.64 -5.28
N SER A 6 7.62 12.54 -5.57
CA SER A 6 6.57 13.36 -4.95
C SER A 6 5.65 12.55 -4.05
N VAL A 7 5.04 13.23 -3.08
CA VAL A 7 3.94 12.66 -2.28
C VAL A 7 2.70 12.38 -3.14
N ASP A 8 2.49 13.17 -4.19
CA ASP A 8 1.35 13.00 -5.11
C ASP A 8 1.49 11.75 -6.01
N ASP A 9 2.72 11.22 -6.13
CA ASP A 9 3.01 10.02 -6.94
C ASP A 9 2.77 8.72 -6.17
N PHE A 10 2.46 8.79 -4.87
CA PHE A 10 2.06 7.61 -4.12
C PHE A 10 0.70 7.11 -4.61
N PRO A 11 0.46 5.78 -4.61
CA PRO A 11 -0.84 5.27 -4.99
C PRO A 11 -1.89 5.85 -4.03
N PRO A 12 -3.05 6.27 -4.56
CA PRO A 12 -4.11 6.76 -3.70
C PRO A 12 -4.58 5.63 -2.78
N ASN A 13 -5.20 6.03 -1.68
CA ASN A 13 -5.82 5.12 -0.72
C ASN A 13 -6.71 4.08 -1.44
N SER A 14 -6.91 2.90 -0.82
CA SER A 14 -7.94 1.97 -1.27
C SER A 14 -9.30 2.67 -1.29
N THR A 15 -10.15 2.30 -2.24
CA THR A 15 -11.53 2.79 -2.28
C THR A 15 -12.45 1.90 -1.46
N ASN A 16 -13.56 2.46 -0.98
CA ASN A 16 -14.58 1.68 -0.27
C ASN A 16 -15.09 0.47 -1.09
N ASP A 17 -15.14 0.59 -2.41
CA ASP A 17 -15.58 -0.50 -3.28
C ASP A 17 -14.53 -1.60 -3.41
N GLU A 18 -13.24 -1.23 -3.48
CA GLU A 18 -12.13 -2.19 -3.42
C GLU A 18 -12.13 -2.96 -2.10
N GLU A 19 -12.37 -2.26 -0.98
CA GLU A 19 -12.42 -2.86 0.35
C GLU A 19 -13.60 -3.81 0.52
N LYS A 20 -14.80 -3.36 0.13
CA LYS A 20 -16.00 -4.22 0.15
C LYS A 20 -15.80 -5.45 -0.73
N PHE A 21 -15.20 -5.28 -1.90
CA PHE A 21 -14.86 -6.39 -2.79
C PHE A 21 -13.89 -7.37 -2.12
N HIS A 22 -12.80 -6.89 -1.52
CA HIS A 22 -11.83 -7.75 -0.83
C HIS A 22 -12.48 -8.51 0.33
N ILE A 23 -13.28 -7.84 1.17
CA ILE A 23 -14.00 -8.50 2.27
C ILE A 23 -14.97 -9.55 1.74
N HIS A 24 -15.71 -9.23 0.68
CA HIS A 24 -16.63 -10.17 0.04
C HIS A 24 -15.89 -11.36 -0.58
N TRP A 25 -14.78 -11.12 -1.27
CA TRP A 25 -13.91 -12.13 -1.86
C TRP A 25 -13.39 -13.09 -0.81
N VAL A 26 -12.81 -12.58 0.28
CA VAL A 26 -12.28 -13.39 1.39
C VAL A 26 -13.39 -14.26 1.98
N LYS A 27 -14.57 -13.70 2.24
CA LYS A 27 -15.72 -14.45 2.78
C LYS A 27 -16.20 -15.54 1.81
N ASN A 28 -16.38 -15.21 0.53
CA ASN A 28 -16.86 -16.16 -0.47
C ASN A 28 -15.84 -17.25 -0.78
N CYS A 29 -14.56 -16.91 -0.92
CA CYS A 29 -13.50 -17.88 -1.15
C CYS A 29 -13.35 -18.81 0.06
N ALA A 30 -13.32 -18.27 1.28
CA ALA A 30 -13.27 -19.09 2.48
C ALA A 30 -14.48 -20.03 2.56
N LYS A 31 -15.68 -19.55 2.22
CA LYS A 31 -16.89 -20.38 2.17
C LYS A 31 -16.79 -21.49 1.10
N HIS A 32 -16.43 -21.14 -0.14
CA HIS A 32 -16.31 -22.12 -1.22
C HIS A 32 -15.24 -23.18 -0.93
N ILE A 33 -14.04 -22.75 -0.50
CA ILE A 33 -12.95 -23.66 -0.14
C ILE A 33 -13.41 -24.57 1.00
N LYS A 34 -14.02 -24.03 2.06
CA LYS A 34 -14.52 -24.83 3.18
C LYS A 34 -15.54 -25.86 2.73
N THR A 35 -16.58 -25.45 2.00
CA THR A 35 -17.64 -26.35 1.54
C THR A 35 -17.10 -27.43 0.59
N HIS A 36 -16.17 -27.08 -0.30
CA HIS A 36 -15.52 -28.03 -1.19
C HIS A 36 -14.68 -29.04 -0.39
N LEU A 37 -13.85 -28.57 0.54
CA LEU A 37 -13.00 -29.45 1.36
C LEU A 37 -13.83 -30.37 2.27
N GLU A 38 -14.93 -29.89 2.85
CA GLU A 38 -15.85 -30.72 3.64
C GLU A 38 -16.51 -31.82 2.78
N THR A 39 -16.88 -31.49 1.54
CA THR A 39 -17.45 -32.44 0.58
C THR A 39 -16.39 -33.46 0.12
N PHE A 40 -15.17 -32.99 -0.12
CA PHE A 40 -14.05 -33.83 -0.53
C PHE A 40 -13.62 -34.78 0.60
N GLU A 41 -13.51 -34.28 1.83
CA GLU A 41 -13.22 -35.08 3.02
C GLU A 41 -14.33 -36.11 3.29
N TYR A 42 -15.60 -35.76 3.06
CA TYR A 42 -16.69 -36.73 3.11
C TYR A 42 -16.44 -37.91 2.16
N GLY A 43 -15.99 -37.65 0.94
CA GLY A 43 -15.68 -38.69 -0.04
C GLY A 43 -14.46 -39.56 0.31
N LEU A 44 -13.63 -39.14 1.27
CA LEU A 44 -12.43 -39.84 1.72
C LEU A 44 -12.62 -40.62 3.02
N ARG A 45 -13.85 -40.78 3.52
CA ARG A 45 -14.14 -41.43 4.81
C ARG A 45 -13.59 -42.85 4.93
N ASP A 46 -13.52 -43.57 3.81
CA ASP A 46 -13.06 -44.96 3.76
C ASP A 46 -11.54 -45.08 3.53
N TYR A 47 -10.83 -43.96 3.38
CA TYR A 47 -9.38 -43.94 3.17
C TYR A 47 -8.61 -43.92 4.51
N PRO A 48 -7.39 -44.49 4.55
CA PRO A 48 -6.48 -44.33 5.68
C PRO A 48 -6.16 -42.85 5.96
N ILE A 49 -6.13 -42.47 7.24
CA ILE A 49 -5.92 -41.08 7.72
C ILE A 49 -4.74 -40.36 7.03
N ASN A 50 -3.61 -41.06 6.83
CA ASN A 50 -2.42 -40.48 6.22
C ASN A 50 -2.62 -40.17 4.74
N GLN A 51 -3.36 -41.02 4.01
CA GLN A 51 -3.76 -40.75 2.62
C GLN A 51 -4.78 -39.60 2.56
N CYS A 52 -5.74 -39.55 3.48
CA CYS A 52 -6.70 -38.43 3.53
C CYS A 52 -6.00 -37.08 3.67
N LYS A 53 -5.05 -36.97 4.60
CA LYS A 53 -4.27 -35.73 4.80
C LYS A 53 -3.50 -35.31 3.56
N TYR A 54 -2.87 -36.28 2.88
CA TYR A 54 -2.15 -36.01 1.64
C TYR A 54 -3.08 -35.53 0.52
N LEU A 55 -4.20 -36.22 0.31
CA LEU A 55 -5.19 -35.89 -0.72
C LEU A 55 -5.86 -34.53 -0.45
N ILE A 56 -6.22 -34.23 0.79
CA ILE A 56 -6.76 -32.91 1.18
C ILE A 56 -5.76 -31.79 0.89
N LYS A 57 -4.46 -32.01 1.18
CA LYS A 57 -3.41 -31.03 0.87
C LYS A 57 -3.26 -30.84 -0.65
N GLN A 58 -3.28 -31.92 -1.41
CA GLN A 58 -3.24 -31.86 -2.87
C GLN A 58 -4.45 -31.12 -3.44
N GLU A 59 -5.65 -31.43 -2.95
CA GLU A 59 -6.90 -30.80 -3.38
C GLU A 59 -6.94 -29.30 -3.06
N SER A 60 -6.50 -28.91 -1.85
CA SER A 60 -6.36 -27.49 -1.49
C SER A 60 -5.44 -26.74 -2.46
N THR A 61 -4.36 -27.39 -2.92
CA THR A 61 -3.46 -26.84 -3.93
C THR A 61 -4.15 -26.70 -5.29
N SER A 62 -4.92 -27.70 -5.71
CA SER A 62 -5.70 -27.69 -6.95
C SER A 62 -6.76 -26.58 -6.97
N ILE A 63 -7.54 -26.43 -5.88
CA ILE A 63 -8.54 -25.36 -5.75
C ILE A 63 -7.89 -23.98 -5.87
N SER A 64 -6.72 -23.80 -5.22
CA SER A 64 -5.98 -22.54 -5.28
C SER A 64 -5.54 -22.18 -6.71
N GLN A 65 -5.32 -23.19 -7.58
CA GLN A 65 -5.00 -22.99 -8.99
C GLN A 65 -6.24 -22.74 -9.86
N LEU A 66 -7.40 -23.27 -9.48
CA LEU A 66 -8.66 -23.13 -10.22
C LEU A 66 -9.42 -21.84 -9.91
N LEU A 67 -9.20 -21.23 -8.75
CA LEU A 67 -9.75 -19.92 -8.41
C LEU A 67 -9.26 -18.89 -9.43
N GLN A 68 -10.18 -18.42 -10.28
CA GLN A 68 -9.86 -17.35 -11.22
C GLN A 68 -9.59 -16.07 -10.42
N PRO A 69 -8.35 -15.59 -10.40
CA PRO A 69 -8.01 -14.46 -9.58
C PRO A 69 -8.65 -13.19 -10.18
N PRO A 70 -9.12 -12.23 -9.35
CA PRO A 70 -9.79 -11.03 -9.84
C PRO A 70 -8.86 -10.17 -10.67
N GLU A 71 -9.41 -9.29 -11.51
CA GLU A 71 -8.60 -8.34 -12.27
C GLU A 71 -7.67 -7.53 -11.34
N PHE A 72 -6.39 -7.47 -11.71
CA PHE A 72 -5.33 -6.83 -10.94
C PHE A 72 -4.73 -5.66 -11.71
N LYS A 73 -4.61 -4.51 -11.06
CA LYS A 73 -3.85 -3.38 -11.56
C LYS A 73 -2.41 -3.50 -11.05
N PRO A 74 -1.44 -3.85 -11.92
CA PRO A 74 -0.05 -3.97 -11.52
C PRO A 74 0.51 -2.63 -11.07
N SER A 75 1.48 -2.68 -10.15
CA SER A 75 2.23 -1.50 -9.74
C SER A 75 3.30 -1.16 -10.77
N HIS A 76 3.79 0.08 -10.79
CA HIS A 76 4.89 0.46 -11.69
C HIS A 76 6.18 -0.30 -11.37
N ASP A 77 6.96 -0.62 -12.40
CA ASP A 77 8.30 -1.20 -12.24
C ASP A 77 9.25 -0.10 -11.77
N ILE A 78 9.68 -0.18 -10.52
CA ILE A 78 10.63 0.77 -9.93
C ILE A 78 11.92 0.03 -9.63
N ILE A 79 12.98 0.39 -10.35
CA ILE A 79 14.32 -0.18 -10.16
C ILE A 79 14.99 0.56 -8.99
N ASN A 80 15.44 -0.19 -7.99
CA ASN A 80 16.23 0.36 -6.89
C ASN A 80 17.71 -0.02 -7.09
N SER A 81 18.58 0.99 -7.18
CA SER A 81 20.02 0.78 -7.36
C SER A 81 20.70 0.15 -6.13
N LYS A 82 20.10 0.27 -4.94
CA LYS A 82 20.65 -0.24 -3.68
C LYS A 82 20.15 -1.64 -3.34
N ILE A 83 18.91 -1.98 -3.70
CA ILE A 83 18.30 -3.27 -3.42
C ILE A 83 17.81 -3.87 -4.74
N LYS A 84 18.51 -4.91 -5.20
CA LYS A 84 18.20 -5.61 -6.45
C LYS A 84 17.15 -6.70 -6.20
N VAL A 85 15.92 -6.30 -5.93
CA VAL A 85 14.77 -7.23 -6.03
C VAL A 85 14.43 -7.36 -7.50
N SER A 86 14.34 -8.58 -8.03
CA SER A 86 14.03 -8.77 -9.44
C SER A 86 12.53 -8.55 -9.71
N ILE A 87 12.20 -8.37 -10.99
CA ILE A 87 10.81 -8.27 -11.44
C ILE A 87 10.04 -9.57 -11.15
N VAL A 88 10.73 -10.71 -11.04
CA VAL A 88 10.11 -12.01 -10.74
C VAL A 88 9.52 -12.02 -9.34
N GLU A 89 10.26 -11.58 -8.31
CA GLU A 89 9.74 -11.52 -6.94
C GLU A 89 8.62 -10.50 -6.81
N LYS A 90 8.71 -9.38 -7.55
CA LYS A 90 7.61 -8.41 -7.62
C LYS A 90 6.34 -9.05 -8.17
N ARG A 91 6.42 -9.75 -9.31
CA ARG A 91 5.27 -10.41 -9.94
C ARG A 91 4.70 -11.51 -9.06
N ALA A 92 5.54 -12.24 -8.32
CA ALA A 92 5.08 -13.23 -7.34
C ALA A 92 4.25 -12.56 -6.23
N CYS A 93 4.74 -11.45 -5.67
CA CYS A 93 3.99 -10.66 -4.68
C CYS A 93 2.66 -10.12 -5.24
N GLU A 94 2.64 -9.61 -6.47
CA GLU A 94 1.42 -9.12 -7.13
C GLU A 94 0.40 -10.24 -7.35
N LYS A 95 0.87 -11.42 -7.78
CA LYS A 95 0.03 -12.61 -7.94
C LYS A 95 -0.57 -13.07 -6.61
N GLU A 96 0.19 -13.06 -5.52
CA GLU A 96 -0.33 -13.39 -4.19
C GLU A 96 -1.39 -12.38 -3.72
N CYS A 97 -1.15 -11.08 -3.93
CA CYS A 97 -2.14 -10.05 -3.67
C CYS A 97 -3.45 -10.31 -4.44
N GLN A 98 -3.33 -10.68 -5.70
CA GLN A 98 -4.46 -11.01 -6.55
C GLN A 98 -5.25 -12.20 -6.01
N LEU A 99 -4.58 -13.30 -5.64
CA LEU A 99 -5.21 -14.51 -5.11
C LEU A 99 -6.02 -14.25 -3.83
N VAL A 100 -5.60 -13.31 -2.99
CA VAL A 100 -6.34 -12.92 -1.77
C VAL A 100 -7.43 -11.87 -2.00
N GLY A 101 -7.71 -11.53 -3.26
CA GLY A 101 -8.81 -10.62 -3.61
C GLY A 101 -8.44 -9.15 -3.63
N LEU A 102 -7.16 -8.80 -3.55
CA LEU A 102 -6.72 -7.42 -3.66
C LEU A 102 -6.62 -7.05 -5.13
N LYS A 103 -7.17 -5.91 -5.51
CA LYS A 103 -7.15 -5.43 -6.90
C LYS A 103 -5.86 -4.70 -7.28
N ARG A 104 -5.08 -4.25 -6.30
CA ARG A 104 -3.80 -3.56 -6.48
C ARG A 104 -3.03 -3.50 -5.16
N ILE A 105 -1.73 -3.24 -5.24
CA ILE A 105 -0.92 -2.97 -4.06
C ILE A 105 -1.01 -1.48 -3.70
N THR A 106 -1.76 -1.16 -2.63
CA THR A 106 -1.83 0.18 -2.02
C THR A 106 -2.17 0.07 -0.54
N PHE A 107 -1.92 1.10 0.26
CA PHE A 107 -2.28 1.11 1.68
C PHE A 107 -3.38 2.10 1.99
N GLN A 108 -4.14 1.79 3.05
CA GLN A 108 -4.86 2.78 3.84
C GLN A 108 -3.88 3.62 4.64
N TRP A 109 -3.47 4.73 4.03
CA TRP A 109 -2.48 5.64 4.58
C TRP A 109 -2.90 6.21 5.92
N GLY A 110 -2.06 6.00 6.94
CA GLY A 110 -2.31 6.48 8.29
C GLY A 110 -3.35 5.67 9.07
N THR A 111 -3.67 4.45 8.62
CA THR A 111 -4.46 3.45 9.34
C THR A 111 -3.56 2.29 9.75
N SER A 112 -3.59 1.90 11.02
CA SER A 112 -2.82 0.76 11.54
C SER A 112 -3.32 -0.57 10.98
N PHE A 113 -2.49 -1.62 11.06
CA PHE A 113 -2.84 -2.93 10.53
C PHE A 113 -3.97 -3.60 11.32
N ASN A 114 -4.07 -3.31 12.62
CA ASN A 114 -5.15 -3.82 13.47
C ASN A 114 -6.53 -3.25 13.10
N ASN A 115 -6.56 -2.08 12.47
CA ASN A 115 -7.79 -1.38 12.11
C ASN A 115 -8.14 -1.53 10.61
N SER A 116 -7.32 -2.27 9.86
CA SER A 116 -7.45 -2.40 8.41
C SER A 116 -7.08 -3.82 7.97
N THR A 117 -8.10 -4.63 7.66
CA THR A 117 -7.90 -5.96 7.09
C THR A 117 -7.15 -5.89 5.75
N TRP A 118 -7.38 -4.82 4.99
CA TRP A 118 -6.65 -4.53 3.75
C TRP A 118 -5.15 -4.33 3.99
N ASN A 119 -4.77 -3.44 4.91
CA ASN A 119 -3.36 -3.20 5.23
C ASN A 119 -2.70 -4.44 5.82
N ALA A 120 -3.38 -5.16 6.72
CA ALA A 120 -2.86 -6.39 7.30
C ALA A 120 -2.59 -7.46 6.22
N ALA A 121 -3.51 -7.63 5.27
CA ALA A 121 -3.35 -8.58 4.16
C ALA A 121 -2.13 -8.23 3.29
N ILE A 122 -2.00 -6.95 2.89
CA ILE A 122 -0.87 -6.49 2.06
C ILE A 122 0.45 -6.61 2.82
N ALA A 123 0.49 -6.18 4.09
CA ALA A 123 1.69 -6.26 4.89
C ALA A 123 2.19 -7.70 5.04
N ASN A 124 1.29 -8.64 5.33
CA ASN A 124 1.65 -10.06 5.43
C ASN A 124 2.22 -10.62 4.13
N ILE A 125 1.61 -10.30 2.98
CA ILE A 125 2.11 -10.76 1.67
C ILE A 125 3.49 -10.16 1.37
N ILE A 126 3.65 -8.85 1.55
CA ILE A 126 4.93 -8.18 1.31
C ILE A 126 6.01 -8.74 2.25
N SER A 127 5.70 -8.90 3.53
CA SER A 127 6.64 -9.42 4.53
C SER A 127 7.07 -10.85 4.24
N ASN A 128 6.14 -11.72 3.85
CA ASN A 128 6.46 -13.11 3.50
C ASN A 128 7.36 -13.19 2.26
N ASN A 129 6.99 -12.47 1.19
CA ASN A 129 7.78 -12.46 -0.05
C ASN A 129 9.17 -11.84 0.18
N PHE A 130 9.24 -10.74 0.91
CA PHE A 130 10.50 -10.08 1.21
C PHE A 130 11.39 -10.92 2.12
N PHE A 131 10.80 -11.58 3.13
CA PHE A 131 11.52 -12.50 4.00
C PHE A 131 12.13 -13.65 3.19
N ASN A 132 11.34 -14.31 2.35
CA ASN A 132 11.81 -15.40 1.49
C ASN A 132 12.95 -14.95 0.57
N TRP A 133 12.84 -13.75 -0.02
CA TRP A 133 13.93 -13.18 -0.81
C TRP A 133 15.18 -12.89 0.04
N CYS A 134 15.03 -12.39 1.27
CA CYS A 134 16.17 -12.17 2.16
C CYS A 134 16.87 -13.48 2.54
N GLN A 135 16.15 -14.58 2.70
CA GLN A 135 16.76 -15.90 2.95
C GLN A 135 17.65 -16.37 1.79
N THR A 136 17.45 -15.87 0.57
CA THR A 136 18.35 -16.16 -0.56
C THR A 136 19.56 -15.23 -0.62
N GLN A 137 19.67 -14.23 0.27
CA GLN A 137 20.75 -13.24 0.30
C GLN A 137 21.67 -13.50 1.51
N PRO A 138 22.92 -13.97 1.29
CA PRO A 138 23.85 -14.31 2.39
C PRO A 138 24.17 -13.15 3.35
N SER A 139 23.99 -11.91 2.90
CA SER A 139 24.34 -10.70 3.66
C SER A 139 23.18 -10.11 4.49
N LEU A 140 21.96 -10.62 4.36
CA LEU A 140 20.78 -10.09 5.05
C LEU A 140 20.38 -11.05 6.16
N ASN A 141 20.61 -10.65 7.41
CA ASN A 141 20.15 -11.41 8.57
C ASN A 141 18.81 -10.84 9.06
N ILE A 142 17.71 -11.42 8.61
CA ILE A 142 16.36 -11.12 9.10
C ILE A 142 15.82 -12.39 9.75
N ASP A 143 15.49 -12.29 11.04
CA ASP A 143 15.12 -13.47 11.83
C ASP A 143 13.68 -13.92 11.57
N ASN A 144 12.77 -12.97 11.32
CA ASN A 144 11.35 -13.26 11.14
C ASN A 144 10.59 -12.16 10.39
N THR A 145 9.36 -12.51 9.97
CA THR A 145 8.44 -11.62 9.25
C THR A 145 7.87 -10.50 10.14
N ASN A 146 7.86 -10.65 11.47
CA ASN A 146 7.34 -9.63 12.39
C ASN A 146 8.19 -8.36 12.36
N GLN A 147 9.52 -8.49 12.28
CA GLN A 147 10.43 -7.34 12.12
C GLN A 147 10.09 -6.55 10.86
N ILE A 148 9.79 -7.24 9.75
CA ILE A 148 9.41 -6.59 8.48
C ILE A 148 8.03 -5.92 8.62
N ASN A 149 7.04 -6.60 9.20
CA ASN A 149 5.71 -6.04 9.43
C ASN A 149 5.75 -4.72 10.24
N LEU A 150 6.57 -4.65 11.29
CA LEU A 150 6.74 -3.43 12.08
C LEU A 150 7.35 -2.27 11.26
N LEU A 151 8.29 -2.57 10.36
CA LEU A 151 8.88 -1.58 9.46
C LEU A 151 7.84 -1.06 8.46
N ILE A 152 7.02 -1.94 7.88
CA ILE A 152 5.94 -1.55 6.98
C ILE A 152 4.92 -0.69 7.74
N GLU A 153 4.52 -1.09 8.94
CA GLU A 153 3.53 -0.35 9.74
C GLU A 153 4.02 1.05 10.08
N ARG A 154 5.27 1.19 10.54
CA ARG A 154 5.89 2.48 10.81
C ARG A 154 5.92 3.35 9.55
N TRP A 155 6.25 2.77 8.39
CA TRP A 155 6.30 3.48 7.12
C TRP A 155 4.91 3.95 6.67
N VAL A 156 3.89 3.09 6.70
CA VAL A 156 2.50 3.44 6.35
C VAL A 156 1.96 4.54 7.24
N ASN A 157 2.21 4.47 8.55
CA ASN A 157 1.78 5.49 9.50
C ASN A 157 2.51 6.81 9.29
N GLY A 158 3.84 6.78 9.15
CA GLY A 158 4.65 7.98 8.92
C GLY A 158 4.23 8.70 7.64
N ARG A 159 4.09 7.97 6.53
CA ARG A 159 3.64 8.55 5.25
C ARG A 159 2.21 9.04 5.30
N GLY A 160 1.32 8.34 5.98
CA GLY A 160 -0.04 8.82 6.20
C GLY A 160 -0.10 10.14 6.94
N GLN A 161 0.78 10.37 7.92
CA GLN A 161 0.87 11.66 8.61
C GLN A 161 1.42 12.77 7.71
N GLU A 162 2.46 12.48 6.90
CA GLU A 162 2.99 13.44 5.93
C GLU A 162 1.95 13.87 4.90
N MET A 163 1.22 12.91 4.32
CA MET A 163 0.13 13.18 3.37
C MET A 163 -0.97 14.05 4.01
N LYS A 164 -1.36 13.76 5.25
CA LYS A 164 -2.34 14.58 6.00
C LYS A 164 -1.83 16.01 6.24
N ASN A 165 -0.55 16.16 6.57
CA ASN A 165 0.05 17.46 6.84
C ASN A 165 0.15 18.32 5.58
N ILE A 166 0.50 17.73 4.43
CA ILE A 166 0.53 18.41 3.14
C ILE A 166 -0.87 18.86 2.73
N SER A 167 -1.88 18.01 2.89
CA SER A 167 -3.28 18.40 2.63
C SER A 167 -3.73 19.55 3.51
N LYS A 168 -3.38 19.55 4.80
CA LYS A 168 -3.67 20.66 5.73
C LYS A 168 -2.96 21.95 5.33
N LEU A 169 -1.68 21.87 4.95
CA LEU A 169 -0.91 23.03 4.48
C LEU A 169 -1.48 23.60 3.18
N GLY A 170 -1.90 22.73 2.25
CA GLY A 170 -2.59 23.12 1.03
C GLY A 170 -3.91 23.83 1.31
N GLN A 171 -4.73 23.29 2.22
CA GLN A 171 -5.99 23.90 2.65
C GLN A 171 -5.77 25.24 3.35
N ALA A 172 -4.79 25.34 4.26
CA ALA A 172 -4.45 26.60 4.92
C ALA A 172 -3.89 27.64 3.94
N ALA A 173 -3.15 27.22 2.92
CA ALA A 173 -2.65 28.11 1.86
C ALA A 173 -3.78 28.58 0.93
N GLU A 174 -4.72 27.70 0.59
CA GLU A 174 -5.95 28.03 -0.13
C GLU A 174 -6.81 29.01 0.67
N GLU A 175 -7.11 28.69 1.93
CA GLU A 175 -7.84 29.57 2.86
C GLU A 175 -7.13 30.92 3.02
N GLY A 176 -5.81 30.94 3.18
CA GLY A 176 -5.02 32.17 3.22
C GLY A 176 -5.11 32.99 1.92
N LYS A 177 -5.16 32.33 0.75
CA LYS A 177 -5.40 33.01 -0.54
C LYS A 177 -6.83 33.53 -0.62
N PHE A 178 -7.84 32.79 -0.16
CA PHE A 178 -9.23 33.23 -0.10
C PHE A 178 -9.42 34.40 0.89
N GLN A 179 -8.77 34.36 2.06
CA GLN A 179 -8.75 35.45 3.04
C GLN A 179 -8.11 36.69 2.44
N LYS A 180 -6.92 36.55 1.84
CA LYS A 180 -6.24 37.65 1.13
C LYS A 180 -7.07 38.19 -0.02
N ALA A 181 -7.77 37.35 -0.78
CA ALA A 181 -8.66 37.79 -1.85
C ALA A 181 -9.90 38.54 -1.31
N LYS A 182 -10.44 38.11 -0.17
CA LYS A 182 -11.56 38.78 0.54
C LYS A 182 -11.11 40.11 1.12
N GLU A 183 -9.94 40.15 1.75
CA GLU A 183 -9.30 41.37 2.23
C GLU A 183 -8.98 42.31 1.08
N TYR A 184 -8.46 41.80 -0.05
CA TYR A 184 -8.20 42.59 -1.26
C TYR A 184 -9.49 43.16 -1.86
N LYS A 185 -10.62 42.42 -1.83
CA LYS A 185 -11.93 42.96 -2.24
C LYS A 185 -12.42 44.05 -1.28
N ASN A 186 -12.26 43.86 0.03
CA ASN A 186 -12.64 44.84 1.05
C ASN A 186 -11.76 46.09 1.02
N THR A 187 -10.45 45.95 0.76
CA THR A 187 -9.53 47.08 0.60
C THR A 187 -9.70 47.76 -0.74
N ARG A 188 -10.05 47.06 -1.83
CA ARG A 188 -10.38 47.67 -3.14
C ARG A 188 -11.69 48.46 -3.09
N GLY A 189 -12.67 48.05 -2.28
CA GLY A 189 -13.84 48.86 -1.93
C GLY A 189 -13.49 50.16 -1.20
N ARG A 190 -12.35 50.21 -0.49
CA ARG A 190 -11.81 51.41 0.17
C ARG A 190 -10.78 52.18 -0.67
N GLN A 191 -10.06 51.52 -1.59
CA GLN A 191 -8.98 52.07 -2.41
C GLN A 191 -9.46 52.63 -3.76
N ASN A 192 -10.64 52.25 -4.26
CA ASN A 192 -11.27 52.97 -5.38
C ASN A 192 -11.60 54.44 -5.03
N ALA A 193 -11.56 54.82 -3.74
CA ALA A 193 -11.64 56.21 -3.27
C ALA A 193 -10.28 56.94 -3.20
N ARG A 194 -9.16 56.24 -3.43
CA ARG A 194 -7.80 56.80 -3.36
C ARG A 194 -6.95 56.26 -4.51
N ALA A 195 -7.24 56.80 -5.69
CA ALA A 195 -6.31 57.19 -6.75
C ALA A 195 -5.00 56.41 -6.94
N TYR A 196 -4.76 56.07 -8.21
CA TYR A 196 -3.48 56.28 -8.91
C TYR A 196 -2.18 56.06 -8.11
N SER A 197 -1.45 54.97 -8.39
CA SER A 197 -0.02 54.98 -8.76
C SER A 197 0.64 53.59 -8.73
N PHE A 198 1.43 53.30 -9.78
CA PHE A 198 2.67 52.50 -9.80
C PHE A 198 2.69 50.95 -9.63
N VAL A 199 2.50 50.24 -10.77
CA VAL A 199 3.49 49.49 -11.60
C VAL A 199 4.68 48.67 -10.98
N ARG A 200 4.70 47.36 -11.35
CA ARG A 200 5.83 46.36 -11.54
C ARG A 200 6.55 45.81 -10.30
N ASN A 201 7.09 44.58 -10.20
CA ASN A 201 7.27 43.39 -11.08
C ASN A 201 7.72 42.17 -10.21
N THR A 202 7.22 40.94 -10.50
CA THR A 202 7.84 39.56 -10.56
C THR A 202 9.02 39.09 -9.64
N PRO A 203 9.49 37.81 -9.63
CA PRO A 203 8.87 36.46 -9.73
C PRO A 203 9.43 35.39 -8.73
N ASN A 204 8.85 34.17 -8.77
CA ASN A 204 9.34 32.81 -8.44
C ASN A 204 10.79 32.58 -7.94
N SER A 205 11.00 31.64 -6.99
CA SER A 205 11.42 30.25 -7.31
C SER A 205 11.86 29.40 -6.08
N ASN A 206 11.66 28.09 -6.22
CA ASN A 206 11.93 26.93 -5.36
C ASN A 206 13.33 26.79 -4.75
N ILE A 207 13.44 26.13 -3.59
CA ILE A 207 14.63 25.40 -3.13
C ILE A 207 14.22 24.07 -2.45
N THR A 208 14.79 22.97 -2.94
CA THR A 208 14.62 21.55 -2.55
C THR A 208 15.54 21.17 -1.38
N PHE A 209 15.12 20.26 -0.48
CA PHE A 209 15.99 19.67 0.56
C PHE A 209 15.86 18.12 0.65
N ILE A 210 17.02 17.49 0.86
CA ILE A 210 17.35 16.05 0.83
C ILE A 210 17.44 15.46 2.25
N PHE A 211 16.96 14.23 2.50
CA PHE A 211 17.47 13.34 3.58
C PHE A 211 17.38 11.86 3.16
N ARG A 212 18.49 11.12 2.95
CA ARG A 212 19.37 10.41 3.93
C ARG A 212 18.62 9.48 4.90
N LEU A 213 18.50 8.21 4.54
CA LEU A 213 18.38 7.10 5.48
C LEU A 213 19.79 6.59 5.80
N GLN A 214 20.29 6.91 6.98
CA GLN A 214 21.45 6.23 7.58
C GLN A 214 20.96 4.90 8.15
N LEU A 215 21.52 3.81 7.64
CA LEU A 215 21.52 2.53 8.33
C LEU A 215 22.55 2.61 9.47
N PRO A 216 22.32 1.94 10.61
CA PRO A 216 23.29 1.89 11.69
C PRO A 216 24.55 1.14 11.21
N VAL A 217 25.70 1.77 11.41
CA VAL A 217 27.01 1.13 11.26
C VAL A 217 27.22 0.27 12.49
N SER A 218 27.30 -1.05 12.29
CA SER A 218 27.73 -2.00 13.30
C SER A 218 29.21 -1.74 13.61
N LYS A 219 29.55 -1.58 14.88
CA LYS A 219 30.92 -1.75 15.39
C LYS A 219 31.14 -3.19 15.77
#